data_AF-A0A9P5BLJ3-F1
#
_entry.id   AF-A0A9P5BLJ3-F1
#
_cell.length_a   1.000
_cell.length_b   1.000
_cell.length_c   1.000
_cell.angle_alpha   90.00
_cell.angle_beta   90.00
_cell.angle_gamma   90.00
#
_symmetry.space_group_name_H-M   'P 1'
#
loop_
_entity.id
_entity.type
_entity.pdbx_description
1 polymer ?
#
loop_
_entity_poly.entity_id
_entity_poly.type
_entity_poly.pdbx_seq_one_letter_code
_entity_poly.pdbx_strand_id
1 'polypeptide(L)'
;MFATAFTTILAASASLVSAASIPIRDSGKAGTAGMTPHDAFSSSIGVLGCKINTNRVAYWPNSVGCDDICVKVTNGERYVHLLRIDQSGGAYDISYDAWNYLSTGKGAAEAPSQGGPISMEWEAVPASECGFLLKDNGKFPLSAANSMNYLASCLAQPNSFVAKNYALYNIQNSACTWGVDELCNLDLAVSNQASCPSGLGVTTALKDQPVTNIAYGTGVAAVAVQ
;
A
#
# COMPACT_ATOMS: atom_id res chain seq x y z
N MET A 1 24.10 77.52 27.93
CA MET A 1 24.16 76.61 26.76
C MET A 1 24.00 75.20 27.28
N PHE A 2 22.81 74.60 27.09
CA PHE A 2 22.50 73.24 27.53
C PHE A 2 22.85 72.27 26.39
N ALA A 3 23.67 71.26 26.65
CA ALA A 3 23.97 70.19 25.70
C ALA A 3 23.17 68.95 26.10
N THR A 4 22.18 68.61 25.27
CA THR A 4 21.34 67.42 25.42
C THR A 4 22.02 66.25 24.71
N ALA A 5 22.43 65.22 25.46
CA ALA A 5 22.97 64.00 24.89
C ALA A 5 21.83 63.09 24.42
N PHE A 6 21.82 62.74 23.13
CA PHE A 6 20.90 61.77 22.54
C PHE A 6 21.47 60.36 22.68
N THR A 7 20.80 59.51 23.46
CA THR A 7 21.10 58.08 23.57
C THR A 7 20.46 57.33 22.40
N THR A 8 21.26 56.79 21.49
CA THR A 8 20.80 55.90 20.42
C THR A 8 20.83 54.45 20.92
N ILE A 9 19.65 53.83 21.01
CA ILE A 9 19.51 52.40 21.35
C ILE A 9 19.43 51.63 20.03
N LEU A 10 20.49 50.88 19.68
CA LEU A 10 20.43 49.91 18.60
C LEU A 10 19.69 48.66 19.10
N ALA A 11 18.52 48.38 18.51
CA ALA A 11 17.83 47.09 18.70
C ALA A 11 18.46 46.04 17.78
N ALA A 12 19.14 45.05 18.35
CA ALA A 12 19.64 43.89 17.63
C ALA A 12 18.49 42.88 17.43
N SER A 13 18.02 42.72 16.19
CA SER A 13 17.04 41.69 15.82
C SER A 13 17.74 40.34 15.67
N ALA A 14 17.60 39.46 16.65
CA ALA A 14 18.05 38.07 16.55
C ALA A 14 17.03 37.26 15.72
N SER A 15 17.36 36.95 14.47
CA SER A 15 16.60 36.01 13.65
C SER A 15 16.85 34.59 14.13
N LEU A 16 15.83 33.97 14.74
CA LEU A 16 15.84 32.54 15.07
C LEU A 16 15.77 31.72 13.78
N VAL A 17 16.91 31.19 13.34
CA VAL A 17 16.95 30.16 12.29
C VAL A 17 16.40 28.88 12.92
N SER A 18 15.15 28.52 12.61
CA SER A 18 14.64 27.19 12.94
C SER A 18 15.46 26.17 12.14
N ALA A 19 16.30 25.41 12.84
CA ALA A 19 16.90 24.22 12.28
C ALA A 19 15.76 23.22 12.00
N ALA A 20 15.32 23.14 10.75
CA ALA A 20 14.47 22.04 10.31
C ALA A 20 15.26 20.75 10.56
N SER A 21 14.75 19.90 11.45
CA SER A 21 15.25 18.55 11.65
C SER A 21 15.12 17.81 10.32
N ILE A 22 16.24 17.57 9.64
CA ILE A 22 16.29 16.67 8.49
C ILE A 22 15.94 15.29 9.06
N PRO A 23 14.80 14.68 8.69
CA PRO A 23 14.49 13.34 9.16
C PRO A 23 15.61 12.42 8.70
N ILE A 24 16.19 11.68 9.65
CA ILE A 24 17.12 10.61 9.36
C ILE A 24 16.34 9.62 8.49
N ARG A 25 16.66 9.60 7.18
CA ARG A 25 16.11 8.59 6.26
C ARG A 25 16.62 7.24 6.73
N ASP A 26 15.75 6.47 7.36
CA ASP A 26 16.01 5.07 7.73
C ASP A 26 16.41 4.32 6.46
N SER A 27 17.67 3.87 6.40
CA SER A 27 18.27 3.31 5.19
C SER A 27 17.52 2.03 4.81
N GLY A 28 16.65 2.12 3.81
CA GLY A 28 15.80 1.02 3.34
C GLY A 28 14.29 1.29 3.41
N LYS A 29 13.85 2.39 4.03
CA LYS A 29 12.43 2.80 4.08
C LYS A 29 12.09 3.99 3.19
N ALA A 30 13.03 4.51 2.43
CA ALA A 30 12.77 5.55 1.44
C ALA A 30 13.82 5.50 0.35
N GLY A 31 13.51 6.08 -0.81
CA GLY A 31 14.46 6.22 -1.90
C GLY A 31 13.82 6.75 -3.18
N THR A 32 14.58 6.64 -4.27
CA THR A 32 14.13 6.98 -5.62
C THR A 32 14.15 5.70 -6.45
N ALA A 33 13.12 5.47 -7.26
CA ALA A 33 13.12 4.35 -8.20
C ALA A 33 12.37 4.70 -9.49
N GLY A 34 12.70 3.99 -10.57
CA GLY A 34 11.93 4.04 -11.81
C GLY A 34 10.62 3.27 -11.65
N MET A 35 9.52 4.00 -11.42
CA MET A 35 8.20 3.42 -11.23
C MET A 35 7.55 3.08 -12.56
N THR A 36 7.09 1.84 -12.71
CA THR A 36 6.41 1.33 -13.91
C THR A 36 4.92 1.05 -13.66
N PRO A 37 4.06 1.19 -14.69
CA PRO A 37 2.64 0.90 -14.56
C PRO A 37 2.37 -0.62 -14.55
N HIS A 38 1.64 -1.09 -13.54
CA HIS A 38 1.17 -2.47 -13.42
C HIS A 38 -0.35 -2.53 -13.63
N ASP A 39 -0.81 -3.15 -14.72
CA ASP A 39 -2.23 -3.19 -15.10
C ASP A 39 -2.99 -4.40 -14.56
N ALA A 40 -2.30 -5.49 -14.20
CA ALA A 40 -2.89 -6.68 -13.60
C ALA A 40 -2.77 -6.68 -12.07
N PHE A 41 -3.88 -6.80 -11.34
CA PHE A 41 -3.82 -6.98 -9.89
C PHE A 41 -3.20 -8.33 -9.52
N SER A 42 -2.34 -8.34 -8.50
CA SER A 42 -1.81 -9.54 -7.84
C SER A 42 -1.35 -9.26 -6.41
N SER A 43 -1.15 -10.33 -5.63
CA SER A 43 -0.60 -10.27 -4.28
C SER A 43 0.15 -11.56 -3.92
N SER A 44 1.45 -11.45 -3.67
CA SER A 44 2.31 -12.55 -3.20
C SER A 44 2.09 -12.95 -1.75
N ILE A 45 1.42 -12.11 -0.96
CA ILE A 45 1.09 -12.39 0.45
C ILE A 45 -0.39 -12.74 0.67
N GLY A 46 -1.16 -12.87 -0.41
CA GLY A 46 -2.56 -13.30 -0.35
C GLY A 46 -3.53 -12.20 0.10
N VAL A 47 -3.23 -10.92 -0.12
CA VAL A 47 -4.19 -9.83 0.11
C VAL A 47 -5.30 -9.89 -0.92
N LEU A 48 -6.55 -9.75 -0.48
CA LEU A 48 -7.73 -9.91 -1.32
C LEU A 48 -8.10 -8.59 -2.01
N GLY A 49 -8.01 -8.55 -3.35
CA GLY A 49 -8.27 -7.36 -4.15
C GLY A 49 -9.70 -6.84 -4.00
N CYS A 50 -10.68 -7.73 -3.82
CA CYS A 50 -12.07 -7.34 -3.62
C CYS A 50 -12.29 -6.54 -2.33
N LYS A 51 -11.36 -6.65 -1.37
CA LYS A 51 -11.41 -6.02 -0.05
C LYS A 51 -10.52 -4.78 0.07
N ILE A 52 -9.88 -4.33 -1.01
CA ILE A 52 -9.04 -3.12 -1.03
C ILE A 52 -9.32 -2.25 -2.25
N ASN A 53 -8.70 -1.07 -2.30
CA ASN A 53 -8.60 -0.26 -3.51
C ASN A 53 -7.43 -0.74 -4.38
N THR A 54 -7.72 -1.53 -5.42
CA THR A 54 -6.70 -2.10 -6.32
C THR A 54 -6.02 -1.07 -7.22
N ASN A 55 -6.57 0.15 -7.32
CA ASN A 55 -5.93 1.28 -8.01
C ASN A 55 -4.83 1.95 -7.18
N ARG A 56 -4.52 1.44 -5.98
CA ARG A 56 -3.54 2.00 -5.06
C ARG A 56 -2.66 0.90 -4.46
N VAL A 57 -1.95 0.18 -5.31
CA VAL A 57 -1.11 -0.97 -4.96
C VAL A 57 0.33 -0.75 -5.43
N ALA A 58 1.30 -1.23 -4.65
CA ALA A 58 2.72 -1.28 -4.99
C ALA A 58 3.23 -2.73 -5.03
N TYR A 59 4.07 -3.01 -6.03
CA TYR A 59 4.67 -4.30 -6.36
C TYR A 59 6.20 -4.13 -6.34
N TRP A 60 6.83 -4.36 -5.19
CA TRP A 60 8.25 -4.03 -4.97
C TRP A 60 9.17 -5.20 -5.34
N PRO A 61 10.47 -4.96 -5.57
CA PRO A 61 11.41 -6.05 -5.86
C PRO A 61 11.57 -7.03 -4.69
N ASN A 62 11.41 -6.53 -3.47
CA ASN A 62 11.69 -7.24 -2.22
C ASN A 62 10.41 -7.72 -1.54
N SER A 63 10.53 -8.80 -0.76
CA SER A 63 9.46 -9.38 0.05
C SER A 63 8.71 -8.34 0.89
N VAL A 64 7.39 -8.49 0.99
CA VAL A 64 6.53 -7.62 1.81
C VAL A 64 6.76 -7.91 3.29
N GLY A 65 6.96 -6.88 4.10
CA GLY A 65 7.08 -7.00 5.55
C GLY A 65 5.74 -6.85 6.29
N CYS A 66 5.80 -6.79 7.61
CA CYS A 66 4.61 -6.79 8.48
C CYS A 66 4.19 -5.38 8.93
N ASP A 67 5.06 -4.37 8.70
CA ASP A 67 4.89 -2.99 9.16
C ASP A 67 5.06 -1.96 8.03
N ASP A 68 5.74 -2.31 6.95
CA ASP A 68 6.02 -1.46 5.79
C ASP A 68 5.01 -1.70 4.65
N ILE A 69 3.76 -2.00 5.02
CA ILE A 69 2.66 -2.29 4.08
C ILE A 69 2.10 -1.03 3.42
N CYS A 70 2.44 0.16 3.91
CA CYS A 70 1.99 1.43 3.36
C CYS A 70 3.18 2.24 2.88
N VAL A 71 3.13 2.66 1.62
CA VAL A 71 4.15 3.50 1.02
C VAL A 71 3.52 4.75 0.42
N LYS A 72 4.17 5.89 0.60
CA LYS A 72 3.88 7.12 -0.12
C LYS A 72 4.81 7.21 -1.31
N VAL A 73 4.26 7.37 -2.51
CA VAL A 73 5.02 7.62 -3.74
C VAL A 73 4.73 9.03 -4.22
N THR A 74 5.78 9.78 -4.55
CA THR A 74 5.73 11.21 -4.89
C THR A 74 6.41 11.47 -6.23
N ASN A 75 5.74 12.24 -7.09
CA ASN A 75 6.28 12.76 -8.34
C ASN A 75 5.97 14.27 -8.45
N GLY A 76 7.00 15.11 -8.31
CA GLY A 76 6.82 16.56 -8.20
C GLY A 76 5.94 16.91 -6.99
N GLU A 77 4.85 17.63 -7.23
CA GLU A 77 3.90 18.05 -6.19
C GLU A 77 2.80 17.00 -5.90
N ARG A 78 2.73 15.92 -6.69
CA ARG A 78 1.69 14.89 -6.55
C ARG A 78 2.23 13.73 -5.73
N TYR A 79 1.37 13.18 -4.88
CA TYR A 79 1.65 11.94 -4.18
C TYR A 79 0.40 11.07 -4.09
N VAL A 80 0.62 9.78 -3.83
CA VAL A 80 -0.40 8.81 -3.46
C VAL A 80 0.14 7.88 -2.39
N HIS A 81 -0.76 7.36 -1.57
CA HIS A 81 -0.49 6.22 -0.70
C HIS A 81 -0.86 4.93 -1.42
N LEU A 82 -0.03 3.90 -1.25
CA LEU A 82 -0.19 2.60 -1.88
C LEU A 82 0.00 1.49 -0.85
N LEU A 83 -0.80 0.43 -1.00
CA LEU A 83 -0.59 -0.82 -0.27
C LEU A 83 0.52 -1.63 -0.96
N ARG A 84 1.63 -1.86 -0.26
CA ARG A 84 2.70 -2.76 -0.71
C ARG A 84 2.33 -4.18 -0.32
N ILE A 85 1.83 -4.95 -1.28
CA ILE A 85 1.23 -6.28 -1.04
C ILE A 85 1.71 -7.33 -2.03
N ASP A 86 2.65 -6.97 -2.88
CA ASP A 86 3.18 -7.90 -3.87
C ASP A 86 4.67 -7.69 -4.13
N GLN A 87 5.27 -8.71 -4.73
CA GLN A 87 6.65 -8.73 -5.16
C GLN A 87 6.72 -8.87 -6.69
N SER A 88 7.39 -7.94 -7.35
CA SER A 88 7.51 -7.87 -8.82
C SER A 88 8.65 -8.73 -9.41
N GLY A 89 9.50 -9.32 -8.56
CA GLY A 89 10.68 -10.08 -9.00
C GLY A 89 11.85 -9.21 -9.51
N GLY A 90 11.81 -7.87 -9.32
CA GLY A 90 12.96 -7.00 -9.62
C GLY A 90 12.62 -5.53 -9.92
N ALA A 91 11.37 -5.22 -10.24
CA ALA A 91 10.93 -3.89 -10.63
C ALA A 91 10.23 -3.14 -9.48
N TYR A 92 10.12 -1.83 -9.59
CA TYR A 92 9.26 -1.04 -8.73
C TYR A 92 7.99 -0.71 -9.51
N ASP A 93 6.99 -1.59 -9.45
CA ASP A 93 5.73 -1.33 -10.14
C ASP A 93 4.68 -0.78 -9.18
N ILE A 94 3.79 0.04 -9.71
CA ILE A 94 2.61 0.52 -8.99
C ILE A 94 1.39 0.35 -9.90
N SER A 95 0.22 0.18 -9.30
CA SER A 95 -1.05 0.04 -10.05
C SER A 95 -1.16 1.11 -11.13
N TYR A 96 -1.59 0.73 -12.34
CA TYR A 96 -1.60 1.59 -13.51
C TYR A 96 -2.29 2.94 -13.27
N ASP A 97 -3.41 2.95 -12.53
CA ASP A 97 -4.09 4.19 -12.15
C ASP A 97 -3.21 5.14 -11.33
N ALA A 98 -2.50 4.63 -10.33
CA ALA A 98 -1.58 5.41 -9.51
C ALA A 98 -0.42 5.97 -10.33
N TRP A 99 0.17 5.13 -11.19
CA TRP A 99 1.24 5.57 -12.10
C TRP A 99 0.76 6.69 -13.03
N ASN A 100 -0.41 6.53 -13.63
CA ASN A 100 -0.99 7.50 -14.55
C ASN A 100 -1.30 8.82 -13.86
N TYR A 101 -1.86 8.78 -12.64
CA TYR A 101 -2.12 9.98 -11.84
C TYR A 101 -0.83 10.70 -11.44
N LEU A 102 0.18 9.98 -10.97
CA LEU A 102 1.47 10.58 -10.62
C LEU A 102 2.17 11.18 -11.84
N SER A 103 2.04 10.58 -13.01
CA SER A 103 2.62 11.07 -14.28
C SER A 103 1.87 12.27 -14.85
N THR A 104 0.54 12.19 -14.95
CA THR A 104 -0.28 13.11 -15.75
C THR A 104 -1.22 14.00 -14.93
N GLY A 105 -1.50 13.65 -13.68
CA GLY A 105 -2.50 14.29 -12.84
C GLY A 105 -3.91 13.69 -12.99
N LYS A 106 -4.10 12.68 -13.85
CA LYS A 106 -5.38 12.01 -14.10
C LYS A 106 -5.28 10.50 -13.88
N GLY A 107 -6.34 9.88 -13.37
CA GLY A 107 -6.40 8.42 -13.24
C GLY A 107 -6.40 7.73 -14.61
N ALA A 108 -5.97 6.47 -14.67
CA ALA A 108 -5.88 5.71 -15.92
C ALA A 108 -7.26 5.42 -16.51
N ALA A 109 -8.29 5.26 -15.67
CA ALA A 109 -9.67 5.10 -16.12
C ALA A 109 -10.25 6.41 -16.71
N GLU A 110 -9.70 7.58 -16.34
CA GLU A 110 -10.17 8.88 -16.81
C GLU A 110 -9.45 9.32 -18.10
N ALA A 111 -8.11 9.27 -18.10
CA ALA A 111 -7.28 9.70 -19.21
C ALA A 111 -6.03 8.81 -19.30
N PRO A 112 -6.13 7.62 -19.90
CA PRO A 112 -5.03 6.67 -19.95
C PRO A 112 -3.85 7.21 -20.77
N SER A 113 -2.65 7.05 -20.25
CA SER A 113 -1.39 7.29 -20.95
C SER A 113 -0.53 6.03 -20.96
N GLN A 114 0.38 5.93 -21.91
CA GLN A 114 1.33 4.83 -22.00
C GLN A 114 2.74 5.37 -21.75
N GLY A 115 3.59 4.57 -21.13
CA GLY A 115 4.98 4.90 -20.87
C GLY A 115 5.73 3.78 -20.17
N GLY A 116 6.93 4.11 -19.71
CA GLY A 116 7.80 3.19 -18.98
C GLY A 116 8.19 3.75 -17.62
N PRO A 117 9.38 3.42 -17.12
CA PRO A 117 9.81 3.86 -15.80
C PRO A 117 9.89 5.39 -15.70
N ILE A 118 9.29 5.97 -14.66
CA ILE A 118 9.44 7.37 -14.27
C ILE A 118 10.15 7.42 -12.91
N SER A 119 11.20 8.23 -12.80
CA SER A 119 11.92 8.40 -11.54
C SER A 119 11.02 9.11 -10.52
N MET A 120 10.62 8.40 -9.46
CA MET A 120 9.77 8.91 -8.38
C MET A 120 10.39 8.64 -7.02
N GLU A 121 10.12 9.53 -6.06
CA GLU A 121 10.49 9.31 -4.66
C GLU A 121 9.46 8.40 -4.00
N TRP A 122 9.91 7.56 -3.08
CA TRP A 122 9.04 6.77 -2.23
C TRP A 122 9.53 6.74 -0.80
N GLU A 123 8.60 6.55 0.13
CA GLU A 123 8.88 6.28 1.53
C GLU A 123 7.83 5.35 2.13
N ALA A 124 8.26 4.42 2.98
CA ALA A 124 7.37 3.66 3.85
C ALA A 124 6.87 4.59 4.95
N VAL A 125 5.55 4.64 5.10
CA VAL A 125 4.86 5.49 6.09
C VAL A 125 4.06 4.60 7.03
N PRO A 126 3.60 5.11 8.18
CA PRO A 126 2.74 4.33 9.07
C PRO A 126 1.55 3.70 8.33
N ALA A 127 1.30 2.42 8.59
CA ALA A 127 0.23 1.66 7.93
C ALA A 127 -1.16 2.31 8.02
N SER A 128 -1.41 3.08 9.09
CA SER A 128 -2.64 3.86 9.26
C SER A 128 -2.87 4.89 8.16
N GLU A 129 -1.82 5.41 7.51
CA GLU A 129 -1.98 6.33 6.39
C GLU A 129 -2.62 5.66 5.17
N CYS A 130 -2.53 4.33 5.04
CA CYS A 130 -3.23 3.57 4.00
C CYS A 130 -4.58 3.00 4.47
N GLY A 131 -5.07 3.36 5.67
CA GLY A 131 -6.31 2.80 6.22
C GLY A 131 -7.52 3.03 5.31
N PHE A 132 -7.55 4.15 4.59
CA PHE A 132 -8.60 4.47 3.62
C PHE A 132 -8.60 3.59 2.36
N LEU A 133 -7.54 2.79 2.14
CA LEU A 133 -7.43 1.84 1.04
C LEU A 133 -8.03 0.46 1.40
N LEU A 134 -8.31 0.22 2.67
CA LEU A 134 -8.89 -1.02 3.18
C LEU A 134 -10.41 -0.88 3.25
N LYS A 135 -11.15 -1.88 2.77
CA LYS A 135 -12.61 -1.98 2.93
C LYS A 135 -12.94 -2.69 4.25
N ASP A 136 -14.23 -2.90 4.50
CA ASP A 136 -14.76 -3.79 5.54
C ASP A 136 -14.07 -3.67 6.90
N ASN A 137 -14.30 -2.53 7.56
CA ASN A 137 -13.77 -2.17 8.89
C ASN A 137 -12.25 -1.96 8.98
N GLY A 138 -11.56 -1.79 7.86
CA GLY A 138 -10.15 -1.38 7.85
C GLY A 138 -9.17 -2.46 8.33
N LYS A 139 -9.61 -3.72 8.35
CA LYS A 139 -8.74 -4.88 8.61
C LYS A 139 -7.97 -5.25 7.36
N PHE A 140 -6.72 -5.66 7.52
CA PHE A 140 -5.85 -6.12 6.42
C PHE A 140 -6.34 -7.49 5.92
N PRO A 141 -6.92 -7.56 4.70
CA PRO A 141 -7.74 -8.70 4.30
C PRO A 141 -6.92 -9.77 3.60
N LEU A 142 -6.71 -10.89 4.29
CA LEU A 142 -5.85 -11.98 3.85
C LEU A 142 -6.66 -13.22 3.49
N SER A 143 -6.24 -13.93 2.45
CA SER A 143 -6.75 -15.24 2.08
C SER A 143 -6.34 -16.29 3.12
N ALA A 144 -7.31 -16.87 3.83
CA ALA A 144 -7.07 -17.92 4.82
C ALA A 144 -6.33 -19.13 4.24
N ALA A 145 -6.56 -19.44 2.96
CA ALA A 145 -5.93 -20.58 2.29
C ALA A 145 -4.50 -20.28 1.82
N ASN A 146 -4.19 -19.03 1.45
CA ASN A 146 -2.96 -18.71 0.72
C ASN A 146 -2.04 -17.68 1.39
N SER A 147 -2.40 -17.14 2.57
CA SER A 147 -1.56 -16.15 3.28
C SER A 147 -0.82 -16.69 4.50
N MET A 148 -0.99 -17.97 4.85
CA MET A 148 -0.65 -18.47 6.20
C MET A 148 0.83 -18.35 6.56
N ASN A 149 1.75 -18.55 5.60
CA ASN A 149 3.18 -18.39 5.85
C ASN A 149 3.53 -16.92 6.21
N TYR A 150 3.02 -15.98 5.43
CA TYR A 150 3.20 -14.54 5.69
C TYR A 150 2.60 -14.14 7.05
N LEU A 151 1.34 -14.54 7.29
CA LEU A 151 0.66 -14.20 8.53
C LEU A 151 1.36 -14.79 9.76
N ALA A 152 1.80 -16.05 9.70
CA ALA A 152 2.54 -16.67 10.80
C ALA A 152 3.85 -15.91 11.10
N SER A 153 4.60 -15.49 10.07
CA SER A 153 5.80 -14.66 10.23
C SER A 153 5.49 -13.28 10.86
N CYS A 154 4.33 -12.69 10.54
CA CYS A 154 3.91 -11.44 11.17
C CYS A 154 3.41 -11.62 12.59
N LEU A 155 2.71 -12.71 12.91
CA LEU A 155 2.27 -13.01 14.27
C LEU A 155 3.45 -13.28 15.23
N ALA A 156 4.58 -13.78 14.71
CA ALA A 156 5.84 -13.85 15.45
C ALA A 156 6.45 -12.47 15.76
N GLN A 157 5.95 -11.40 15.14
CA GLN A 157 6.27 -10.00 15.39
C GLN A 157 5.02 -9.31 15.98
N PRO A 158 4.67 -9.57 17.25
CA PRO A 158 3.36 -9.22 17.82
C PRO A 158 3.07 -7.72 17.84
N ASN A 159 4.11 -6.90 17.69
CA ASN A 159 3.98 -5.46 17.64
C ASN A 159 3.67 -4.89 16.26
N SER A 160 3.79 -5.70 15.21
CA SER A 160 3.57 -5.28 13.83
C SER A 160 2.11 -4.93 13.55
N PHE A 161 1.89 -4.08 12.55
CA PHE A 161 0.56 -3.69 12.09
C PHE A 161 -0.26 -4.91 11.70
N VAL A 162 0.31 -5.81 10.89
CA VAL A 162 -0.41 -6.98 10.40
C VAL A 162 -0.80 -7.91 11.55
N ALA A 163 0.09 -8.16 12.51
CA ALA A 163 -0.24 -8.98 13.68
C ALA A 163 -1.44 -8.44 14.48
N LYS A 164 -1.59 -7.10 14.55
CA LYS A 164 -2.65 -6.41 15.29
C LYS A 164 -3.91 -6.16 14.46
N ASN A 165 -3.81 -6.20 13.14
CA ASN A 165 -4.83 -5.65 12.25
C ASN A 165 -5.12 -6.47 11.00
N TYR A 166 -5.10 -7.80 11.09
CA TYR A 166 -5.52 -8.68 10.00
C TYR A 166 -6.97 -9.16 10.13
N ALA A 167 -7.53 -9.64 9.02
CA ALA A 167 -8.69 -10.50 8.97
C ALA A 167 -8.44 -11.61 7.94
N LEU A 168 -8.82 -12.85 8.28
CA LEU A 168 -8.73 -13.98 7.38
C LEU A 168 -10.09 -14.25 6.77
N TYR A 169 -10.14 -14.38 5.45
CA TYR A 169 -11.35 -14.72 4.71
C TYR A 169 -11.20 -16.05 3.98
N ASN A 170 -12.28 -16.80 3.86
CA ASN A 170 -12.32 -18.07 3.12
C ASN A 170 -12.40 -17.86 1.59
N ILE A 171 -11.69 -16.85 1.08
CA ILE A 171 -11.57 -16.54 -0.34
C ILE A 171 -10.23 -17.09 -0.81
N GLN A 172 -10.26 -17.94 -1.82
CA GLN A 172 -9.12 -18.75 -2.21
C GLN A 172 -8.05 -17.92 -2.90
N ASN A 173 -8.38 -17.09 -3.89
CA ASN A 173 -7.38 -16.35 -4.67
C ASN A 173 -7.48 -14.83 -4.48
N SER A 174 -6.39 -14.11 -4.77
CA SER A 174 -6.33 -12.66 -4.55
C SER A 174 -7.26 -11.88 -5.49
N ALA A 175 -7.58 -12.42 -6.66
CA ALA A 175 -8.59 -11.90 -7.58
C ALA A 175 -10.05 -12.13 -7.13
N CYS A 176 -10.28 -12.83 -6.03
CA CYS A 176 -11.61 -13.09 -5.45
C CYS A 176 -12.60 -13.80 -6.39
N THR A 177 -12.13 -14.77 -7.18
CA THR A 177 -12.99 -15.55 -8.09
C THR A 177 -13.46 -16.88 -7.49
N TRP A 178 -12.81 -17.34 -6.42
CA TRP A 178 -13.08 -18.63 -5.78
C TRP A 178 -13.15 -18.50 -4.26
N GLY A 179 -14.07 -19.22 -3.64
CA GLY A 179 -14.25 -19.30 -2.19
C GLY A 179 -15.60 -18.76 -1.72
N VAL A 180 -15.65 -18.46 -0.42
CA VAL A 180 -16.82 -17.91 0.26
C VAL A 180 -16.37 -16.67 1.03
N ASP A 181 -17.11 -15.57 0.90
CA ASP A 181 -16.85 -14.35 1.67
C ASP A 181 -17.32 -14.50 3.12
N GLU A 182 -16.56 -15.24 3.91
CA GLU A 182 -16.77 -15.49 5.33
C GLU A 182 -15.47 -15.33 6.09
N LEU A 183 -15.56 -14.89 7.35
CA LEU A 183 -14.41 -14.78 8.23
C LEU A 183 -13.98 -16.15 8.77
N CYS A 184 -12.67 -16.36 8.80
CA CYS A 184 -12.04 -17.53 9.42
C CYS A 184 -11.36 -17.14 10.73
N ASN A 185 -11.25 -18.09 11.64
CA ASN A 185 -10.53 -17.96 12.89
C ASN A 185 -9.18 -18.70 12.83
N LEU A 186 -8.14 -18.14 13.44
CA LEU A 186 -6.83 -18.76 13.53
C LEU A 186 -6.41 -18.91 15.00
N ASP A 187 -6.02 -20.12 15.37
CA ASP A 187 -5.33 -20.42 16.62
C ASP A 187 -4.08 -21.24 16.33
N LEU A 188 -2.93 -20.56 16.31
CA LEU A 188 -1.63 -21.20 16.03
C LEU A 188 -1.17 -22.16 17.13
N ALA A 189 -1.78 -22.16 18.31
CA ALA A 189 -1.53 -23.18 19.32
C ALA A 189 -2.21 -24.52 18.98
N VAL A 190 -3.23 -24.49 18.12
CA VAL A 190 -4.00 -25.66 17.69
C VAL A 190 -3.60 -26.12 16.29
N SER A 191 -3.46 -25.20 15.33
CA SER A 191 -3.21 -25.52 13.93
C SER A 191 -2.50 -24.39 13.18
N ASN A 192 -1.70 -24.74 12.17
CA ASN A 192 -1.13 -23.79 11.22
C ASN A 192 -2.13 -23.41 10.10
N GLN A 193 -3.37 -23.90 10.15
CA GLN A 193 -4.45 -23.62 9.22
C GLN A 193 -5.59 -22.90 9.94
N ALA A 194 -6.22 -21.95 9.25
CA ALA A 194 -7.41 -21.29 9.77
C ALA A 194 -8.64 -22.22 9.71
N SER A 195 -9.56 -22.05 10.66
CA SER A 195 -10.86 -22.69 10.67
C SER A 195 -11.91 -21.74 10.08
N CYS A 196 -12.60 -22.19 9.03
CA CYS A 196 -13.63 -21.42 8.33
C CYS A 196 -14.99 -22.13 8.43
N PRO A 197 -16.12 -21.41 8.57
CA PRO A 197 -17.44 -22.03 8.72
C PRO A 197 -17.82 -23.03 7.61
N SER A 198 -17.49 -22.72 6.35
CA SER A 198 -17.76 -23.59 5.20
C SER A 198 -16.65 -24.63 4.94
N GLY A 199 -15.63 -24.68 5.80
CA GLY A 199 -14.40 -25.45 5.60
C GLY A 199 -13.35 -24.66 4.80
N LEU A 200 -12.07 -24.81 5.15
CA LEU A 200 -10.98 -24.09 4.47
C LEU A 200 -10.80 -24.59 3.03
N GLY A 201 -10.56 -23.66 2.09
CA GLY A 201 -10.15 -24.00 0.72
C GLY A 201 -11.30 -24.40 -0.21
N VAL A 202 -12.52 -23.95 0.12
CA VAL A 202 -13.70 -24.11 -0.74
C VAL A 202 -13.46 -23.45 -2.10
N THR A 203 -13.88 -24.13 -3.17
CA THR A 203 -13.70 -23.69 -4.58
C THR A 203 -15.00 -23.25 -5.23
N THR A 204 -15.94 -22.72 -4.44
CA THR A 204 -17.19 -22.14 -4.95
C THR A 204 -16.89 -20.92 -5.80
N ALA A 205 -17.53 -20.79 -6.96
CA ALA A 205 -17.36 -19.60 -7.80
C ALA A 205 -17.91 -18.37 -7.09
N LEU A 206 -17.07 -17.36 -6.91
CA LEU A 206 -17.40 -16.10 -6.26
C LEU A 206 -17.58 -15.02 -7.33
N LYS A 207 -18.81 -14.52 -7.48
CA LYS A 207 -19.21 -13.67 -8.62
C LYS A 207 -19.59 -12.25 -8.24
N ASP A 208 -19.91 -12.01 -6.98
CA ASP A 208 -20.54 -10.75 -6.54
C ASP A 208 -19.52 -9.66 -6.17
N GLN A 209 -18.23 -9.98 -6.17
CA GLN A 209 -17.16 -9.06 -5.79
C GLN A 209 -15.94 -9.15 -6.73
N PRO A 210 -16.11 -8.91 -8.03
CA PRO A 210 -15.03 -9.04 -9.00
C PRO A 210 -13.92 -8.01 -8.72
N VAL A 211 -12.67 -8.44 -8.81
CA VAL A 211 -11.52 -7.54 -8.89
C VAL A 211 -11.42 -7.03 -10.31
N THR A 212 -11.14 -5.73 -10.47
CA THR A 212 -11.02 -5.09 -11.78
C THR A 212 -9.63 -4.51 -11.97
N ASN A 213 -9.12 -4.74 -13.16
CA ASN A 213 -7.93 -4.17 -13.76
C ASN A 213 -8.34 -3.04 -14.69
N ILE A 214 -7.40 -2.15 -15.02
CA ILE A 214 -7.57 -1.17 -16.09
C ILE A 214 -6.65 -1.60 -17.22
N ALA A 215 -7.20 -2.06 -18.34
CA ALA A 215 -6.42 -2.53 -19.47
C ALA A 215 -5.49 -1.43 -19.97
N TYR A 216 -4.19 -1.75 -20.03
CA TYR A 216 -3.14 -0.78 -20.27
C TYR A 216 -3.37 0.07 -21.53
N GLY A 217 -3.24 1.39 -21.40
CA GLY A 217 -3.40 2.34 -22.50
C GLY A 217 -4.83 2.59 -22.97
N THR A 218 -5.84 1.93 -22.39
CA THR A 218 -7.23 1.99 -22.88
C THR A 218 -8.21 2.68 -21.94
N GLY A 219 -7.94 2.67 -20.63
CA GLY A 219 -8.89 3.12 -19.60
C GLY A 219 -10.08 2.19 -19.39
N VAL A 220 -10.14 1.05 -20.09
CA VAL A 220 -11.24 0.08 -20.03
C VAL A 220 -11.03 -0.87 -18.85
N ALA A 221 -12.09 -1.07 -18.05
CA ALA A 221 -12.09 -2.04 -16.97
C ALA A 221 -12.12 -3.48 -17.52
N ALA A 222 -11.28 -4.35 -16.96
CA ALA A 222 -11.26 -5.79 -17.26
C ALA A 222 -11.32 -6.57 -15.94
N VAL A 223 -12.06 -7.68 -15.91
CA VAL A 223 -12.10 -8.54 -14.73
C VAL A 223 -10.73 -9.20 -14.55
N ALA A 224 -10.16 -9.09 -13.36
CA ALA A 224 -8.95 -9.80 -13.00
C ALA A 224 -9.25 -11.29 -12.87
N VAL A 225 -8.41 -12.12 -13.48
CA VAL A 225 -8.47 -13.58 -13.39
C VAL A 225 -7.11 -14.08 -12.93
N GLN A 226 -7.10 -15.04 -12.00
CA GLN A 226 -5.91 -15.64 -11.42
C GLN A 226 -6.16 -17.10 -11.08
#